data_AF-A0A7V7D6T9-F1
#
_entry.id   AF-A0A7V7D6T9-F1
#
_cell.length_a   1.000
_cell.length_b   1.000
_cell.length_c   1.000
_cell.angle_alpha   90.00
_cell.angle_beta   90.00
_cell.angle_gamma   90.00
#
_symmetry.space_group_name_H-M   'P 1'
#
loop_
_entity.id
_entity.type
_entity.pdbx_description
1 polymer ?
#
loop_
_entity_poly.entity_id
_entity_poly.type
_entity_poly.pdbx_seq_one_letter_code
_entity_poly.pdbx_strand_id
1 'polypeptide(L)'
;MTEITSSTAWQRYEDKELVAEGELPWGFLPVVHIQNIAQPYYYEGMSDVESLVPLQDELNTRLSDRASRITFQSFKMYLGKGIEGFEDRPISPGRMWCTNNPEAAIEEFGGDAATPSENMHIAEIREAMDKASGVTPVVAGVLKNKLGNLTSAVALRLTFMGMLSKNERRRFTYTEGLTKIAHMVLVILDKANIYKTSERDREVDIIFPSPLPENMMEKLKEAQIKKELGVPAEQVLRELGYDTANNGENSNQEVL
;
A
#
# COMPACT_ATOMS: atom_id res chain seq x y z
N MET A 1 7.76 -25.04 18.33
CA MET A 1 6.51 -24.72 19.05
C MET A 1 5.37 -24.65 18.03
N THR A 2 4.27 -25.35 18.29
CA THR A 2 3.08 -25.40 17.44
C THR A 2 1.85 -25.24 18.32
N GLU A 3 0.96 -24.30 17.99
CA GLU A 3 -0.30 -24.09 18.69
C GLU A 3 -1.48 -24.47 17.78
N ILE A 4 -2.43 -25.24 18.32
CA ILE A 4 -3.67 -25.62 17.64
C ILE A 4 -4.80 -25.02 18.45
N THR A 5 -5.61 -24.18 17.82
CA THR A 5 -6.77 -23.54 18.46
C THR A 5 -8.01 -23.87 17.64
N SER A 6 -9.03 -24.43 18.30
CA SER A 6 -10.36 -24.67 17.75
C SER A 6 -11.38 -23.76 18.43
N SER A 7 -12.66 -23.87 18.06
CA SER A 7 -13.73 -23.16 18.75
C SER A 7 -14.00 -23.65 20.18
N THR A 8 -13.49 -24.84 20.54
CA THR A 8 -13.77 -25.52 21.82
C THR A 8 -12.55 -25.72 22.69
N ALA A 9 -11.34 -25.80 22.11
CA ALA A 9 -10.12 -26.12 22.85
C ALA A 9 -8.88 -25.50 22.20
N TRP A 10 -7.80 -25.44 22.97
CA TRP A 10 -6.47 -25.07 22.50
C TRP A 10 -5.43 -26.07 23.00
N GLN A 11 -4.38 -26.29 22.21
CA GLN A 11 -3.27 -27.18 22.50
C GLN A 11 -1.95 -26.53 22.09
N ARG A 12 -0.90 -26.75 22.87
CA ARG A 12 0.47 -26.28 22.60
C ARG A 12 1.42 -27.47 22.59
N TYR A 13 2.21 -27.56 21.53
CA TYR A 13 3.21 -28.59 21.31
C TYR A 13 4.61 -27.98 21.25
N GLU A 14 5.55 -28.60 21.95
CA GLU A 14 6.98 -28.29 21.88
C GLU A 14 7.72 -29.58 21.52
N ASP A 15 8.59 -29.52 20.50
CA ASP A 15 9.30 -30.70 19.98
C ASP A 15 8.42 -31.93 19.71
N LYS A 16 7.17 -31.67 19.28
CA LYS A 16 6.10 -32.66 19.01
C LYS A 16 5.49 -33.31 20.25
N GLU A 17 5.84 -32.87 21.45
CA GLU A 17 5.20 -33.28 22.70
C GLU A 17 4.13 -32.26 23.11
N LEU A 18 2.97 -32.75 23.59
CA LEU A 18 1.91 -31.91 24.12
C LEU A 18 2.34 -31.36 25.48
N VAL A 19 2.55 -30.06 25.57
CA VAL A 19 3.01 -29.40 26.80
C VAL A 19 1.90 -28.67 27.55
N ALA A 20 0.83 -28.26 26.86
CA ALA A 20 -0.33 -27.64 27.48
C ALA A 20 -1.58 -27.82 26.62
N GLU A 21 -2.73 -27.92 27.28
CA GLU A 21 -4.05 -27.88 26.65
C GLU A 21 -5.08 -27.25 27.58
N GLY A 22 -6.19 -26.80 27.00
CA GLY A 22 -7.32 -26.30 27.76
C GLY A 22 -8.55 -26.06 26.89
N GLU A 23 -9.69 -25.84 27.54
CA GLU A 23 -10.92 -25.44 26.86
C GLU A 23 -10.85 -23.96 26.46
N LEU A 24 -11.46 -23.63 25.32
CA LEU A 24 -11.60 -22.25 24.89
C LEU A 24 -12.92 -21.66 25.44
N PRO A 25 -12.87 -20.66 26.34
CA PRO A 25 -14.06 -20.21 27.07
C PRO A 25 -15.08 -19.45 26.19
N TRP A 26 -14.67 -19.04 25.00
CA TRP A 26 -15.48 -18.18 24.12
C TRP A 26 -16.51 -18.97 23.31
N GLY A 27 -16.30 -20.26 23.07
CA GLY A 27 -17.20 -21.08 22.24
C GLY A 27 -17.15 -20.76 20.73
N PHE A 28 -16.18 -19.94 20.31
CA PHE A 28 -15.87 -19.62 18.92
C PHE A 28 -14.37 -19.38 18.78
N LEU A 29 -13.83 -19.54 17.57
CA LEU A 29 -12.45 -19.21 17.27
C LEU A 29 -12.34 -17.68 17.04
N PRO A 30 -11.49 -16.93 17.77
CA PRO A 30 -11.37 -15.47 17.65
C PRO A 30 -10.55 -15.06 16.41
N VAL A 31 -10.91 -15.63 15.26
CA VAL A 31 -10.28 -15.37 13.97
C VAL A 31 -11.38 -14.99 12.99
N VAL A 32 -11.22 -13.83 12.37
CA VAL A 32 -12.12 -13.35 11.33
C VAL A 32 -11.36 -13.32 10.02
N HIS A 33 -11.86 -14.08 9.05
CA HIS A 33 -11.36 -14.04 7.69
C HIS A 33 -12.00 -12.86 6.94
N ILE A 34 -11.15 -12.04 6.29
CA ILE A 34 -11.58 -10.90 5.48
C ILE A 34 -10.96 -11.05 4.10
N GLN A 35 -11.80 -11.24 3.08
CA GLN A 35 -11.34 -11.23 1.70
C GLN A 35 -10.89 -9.82 1.30
N ASN A 36 -9.67 -9.70 0.79
CA ASN A 36 -9.14 -8.42 0.33
C ASN A 36 -10.03 -7.81 -0.79
N ILE A 37 -10.31 -8.59 -1.83
CA ILE A 37 -11.35 -8.32 -2.82
C ILE A 37 -12.24 -9.55 -2.88
N ALA A 38 -13.56 -9.34 -2.82
CA ALA A 38 -14.52 -10.42 -2.84
C ALA A 38 -14.41 -11.27 -4.12
N GLN A 39 -14.33 -12.58 -3.95
CA GLN A 39 -14.26 -13.54 -5.05
C GLN A 39 -15.33 -14.63 -4.84
N PRO A 40 -16.38 -14.68 -5.70
CA PRO A 40 -17.43 -15.69 -5.56
C PRO A 40 -16.89 -17.12 -5.69
N TYR A 41 -17.38 -18.03 -4.84
CA TYR A 41 -17.01 -19.46 -4.81
C TYR A 41 -15.57 -19.78 -4.38
N TYR A 42 -14.80 -18.78 -3.93
CA TYR A 42 -13.47 -18.98 -3.38
C TYR A 42 -13.44 -18.57 -1.91
N TYR A 43 -12.59 -19.24 -1.13
CA TYR A 43 -12.37 -18.87 0.27
C TYR A 43 -11.47 -17.64 0.35
N GLU A 44 -10.38 -17.65 -0.39
CA GLU A 44 -9.46 -16.54 -0.58
C GLU A 44 -10.08 -15.38 -1.37
N GLY A 45 -9.53 -14.19 -1.17
CA GLY A 45 -9.86 -13.02 -1.98
C GLY A 45 -8.80 -12.76 -3.04
N MET A 46 -9.12 -11.91 -4.02
CA MET A 46 -8.15 -11.51 -5.05
C MET A 46 -7.10 -10.53 -4.49
N SER A 47 -5.87 -10.71 -4.93
CA SER A 47 -4.73 -9.83 -4.64
C SER A 47 -4.73 -8.61 -5.58
N ASP A 48 -4.40 -7.44 -5.04
CA ASP A 48 -4.22 -6.23 -5.84
C ASP A 48 -2.88 -6.17 -6.58
N VAL A 49 -1.92 -6.98 -6.16
CA VAL A 49 -0.54 -6.95 -6.67
C VAL A 49 -0.27 -8.06 -7.68
N GLU A 50 -1.15 -9.06 -7.78
CA GLU A 50 -0.96 -10.23 -8.65
C GLU A 50 -0.72 -9.82 -10.11
N SER A 51 -1.53 -8.88 -10.62
CA SER A 51 -1.37 -8.36 -11.99
C SER A 51 -0.11 -7.52 -12.20
N LEU A 52 0.53 -7.07 -11.11
CA LEU A 52 1.74 -6.25 -11.15
C LEU A 52 3.01 -7.10 -11.13
N VAL A 53 2.94 -8.37 -10.69
CA VAL A 53 4.11 -9.25 -10.57
C VAL A 53 4.89 -9.34 -11.88
N PRO A 54 4.27 -9.63 -13.06
CA PRO A 54 5.03 -9.74 -14.31
C PRO A 54 5.71 -8.43 -14.73
N LEU A 55 5.06 -7.29 -14.45
CA LEU A 55 5.61 -5.97 -14.75
C LEU A 55 6.78 -5.63 -13.82
N GLN A 56 6.66 -5.98 -12.54
CA GLN A 56 7.70 -5.79 -11.54
C GLN A 56 8.92 -6.66 -11.82
N ASP A 57 8.72 -7.91 -12.23
CA ASP A 57 9.79 -8.83 -12.59
C ASP A 57 10.55 -8.36 -13.83
N GLU A 58 9.84 -7.91 -14.86
CA GLU A 58 10.46 -7.30 -16.05
C GLU A 58 11.22 -6.02 -15.68
N LEU A 59 10.64 -5.15 -14.86
CA LEU A 59 11.31 -3.93 -14.38
C LEU A 59 12.61 -4.27 -13.62
N ASN A 60 12.54 -5.22 -12.69
CA ASN A 60 13.68 -5.67 -11.90
C ASN A 60 14.78 -6.26 -12.80
N THR A 61 14.39 -7.05 -13.80
CA THR A 61 15.31 -7.63 -14.77
C THR A 61 16.02 -6.53 -15.55
N ARG A 62 15.31 -5.55 -16.09
CA ARG A 62 15.91 -4.45 -16.87
C ARG A 62 16.80 -3.55 -16.04
N LEU A 63 16.44 -3.26 -14.80
CA LEU A 63 17.29 -2.50 -13.88
C LEU A 63 18.56 -3.28 -13.50
N SER A 64 18.46 -4.61 -13.37
CA SER A 64 19.63 -5.47 -13.13
C SER A 64 20.55 -5.53 -14.35
N ASP A 65 19.98 -5.69 -15.55
CA ASP A 65 20.71 -5.63 -16.83
C ASP A 65 21.43 -4.28 -16.98
N ARG A 66 20.75 -3.18 -16.60
CA ARG A 66 21.35 -1.84 -16.55
C ARG A 66 22.55 -1.76 -15.63
N ALA A 67 22.38 -2.21 -14.39
CA ALA A 67 23.44 -2.16 -13.39
C ALA A 67 24.66 -2.98 -13.83
N SER A 68 24.41 -4.17 -14.38
CA SER A 68 25.43 -5.03 -14.97
C SER A 68 26.16 -4.32 -16.11
N ARG A 69 25.42 -3.74 -17.06
CA ARG A 69 25.99 -3.01 -18.19
C ARG A 69 26.83 -1.81 -17.73
N ILE A 70 26.31 -0.99 -16.82
CA ILE A 70 27.05 0.16 -16.26
C ILE A 70 28.37 -0.31 -15.66
N THR A 71 28.34 -1.43 -14.91
CA THR A 71 29.55 -2.02 -14.32
C THR A 71 30.54 -2.45 -15.40
N PHE A 72 30.11 -3.20 -16.42
CA PHE A 72 30.99 -3.63 -17.52
C PHE A 72 31.51 -2.46 -18.35
N GLN A 73 30.66 -1.46 -18.61
CA GLN A 73 30.99 -0.28 -19.40
C GLN A 73 31.85 0.73 -18.66
N SER A 74 31.86 0.72 -17.33
CA SER A 74 32.77 1.54 -16.53
C SER A 74 34.24 1.14 -16.74
N PHE A 75 34.50 -0.07 -17.21
CA PHE A 75 35.83 -0.51 -17.61
C PHE A 75 36.04 -0.28 -19.11
N LYS A 76 36.96 0.63 -19.44
CA LYS A 76 37.46 0.78 -20.81
C LYS A 76 38.41 -0.37 -21.12
N MET A 77 38.14 -1.09 -22.20
CA MET A 77 39.04 -2.09 -22.74
C MET A 77 39.79 -1.51 -23.93
N TYR A 78 41.02 -1.95 -24.13
CA TYR A 78 41.89 -1.43 -25.18
C TYR A 78 42.48 -2.58 -25.98
N LEU A 79 42.31 -2.52 -27.30
CA LEU A 79 42.91 -3.44 -28.26
C LEU A 79 44.14 -2.76 -28.85
N GLY A 80 45.32 -3.24 -28.45
CA GLY A 80 46.59 -2.84 -29.07
C GLY A 80 46.93 -3.74 -30.25
N LYS A 81 46.95 -3.20 -31.46
CA LYS A 81 47.42 -3.88 -32.68
C LYS A 81 48.82 -3.41 -33.02
N GLY A 82 49.77 -4.32 -33.22
CA GLY A 82 51.11 -3.99 -33.72
C GLY A 82 52.01 -3.21 -32.74
N ILE A 83 51.71 -3.26 -31.44
CA ILE A 83 52.47 -2.61 -30.37
C ILE A 83 53.17 -3.69 -29.52
N GLU A 84 54.50 -3.70 -29.52
CA GLU A 84 55.28 -4.59 -28.67
C GLU A 84 55.21 -4.15 -27.19
N GLY A 85 55.06 -5.12 -26.28
CA GLY A 85 55.01 -4.88 -24.84
C GLY A 85 53.80 -4.06 -24.39
N PHE A 86 52.65 -4.21 -25.07
CA PHE A 86 51.40 -3.52 -24.70
C PHE A 86 50.94 -3.89 -23.28
N GLU A 87 51.11 -5.14 -22.88
CA GLU A 87 50.73 -5.66 -21.56
C GLU A 87 51.56 -5.05 -20.41
N ASP A 88 52.83 -4.72 -20.67
CA ASP A 88 53.76 -4.18 -19.68
C ASP A 88 53.63 -2.66 -19.49
N ARG A 89 52.74 -2.01 -20.25
CA ARG A 89 52.54 -0.57 -20.28
C ARG A 89 51.11 -0.24 -19.86
N PRO A 90 50.81 -0.11 -18.55
CA PRO A 90 49.48 0.29 -18.11
C PRO A 90 49.10 1.67 -18.65
N ILE A 91 47.83 1.83 -19.03
CA ILE A 91 47.28 3.10 -19.51
C ILE A 91 47.08 4.03 -18.31
N SER A 92 47.66 5.23 -18.39
CA SER A 92 47.57 6.24 -17.33
C SER A 92 47.58 7.65 -17.95
N PRO A 93 46.97 8.65 -17.28
CA PRO A 93 47.03 10.04 -17.75
C PRO A 93 48.47 10.51 -18.00
N GLY A 94 48.68 11.22 -19.11
CA GLY A 94 49.98 11.78 -19.49
C GLY A 94 51.00 10.81 -20.11
N ARG A 95 50.65 9.53 -20.31
CA ARG A 95 51.56 8.54 -20.91
C ARG A 95 51.52 8.58 -22.43
N MET A 96 52.69 8.72 -23.07
CA MET A 96 52.84 8.69 -24.52
C MET A 96 53.37 7.33 -24.98
N TRP A 97 52.78 6.80 -26.06
CA TRP A 97 53.15 5.51 -26.65
C TRP A 97 53.75 5.75 -28.03
N CYS A 98 54.88 5.11 -28.31
CA CYS A 98 55.58 5.24 -29.58
C CYS A 98 55.96 3.85 -30.09
N THR A 99 55.87 3.68 -31.41
CA THR A 99 56.23 2.45 -32.13
C THR A 99 56.72 2.81 -33.52
N ASN A 100 57.59 1.98 -34.08
CA ASN A 100 58.11 2.13 -35.44
C ASN A 100 57.24 1.40 -36.47
N ASN A 101 56.21 0.66 -36.01
CA ASN A 101 55.29 -0.06 -36.88
C ASN A 101 54.21 0.91 -37.41
N PRO A 102 54.16 1.18 -38.74
CA PRO A 102 53.17 2.09 -39.32
C PRO A 102 51.73 1.56 -39.26
N GLU A 103 51.54 0.25 -39.08
CA GLU A 103 50.23 -0.41 -38.98
C GLU A 103 49.72 -0.51 -37.53
N ALA A 104 50.41 0.13 -36.58
CA ALA A 104 50.06 0.05 -35.17
C ALA A 104 48.87 0.95 -34.82
N ALA A 105 47.91 0.41 -34.06
CA ALA A 105 46.72 1.13 -33.63
C ALA A 105 46.33 0.73 -32.20
N ILE A 106 45.71 1.66 -31.48
CA ILE A 106 45.03 1.40 -30.21
C ILE A 106 43.57 1.74 -30.42
N GLU A 107 42.70 0.74 -30.28
CA GLU A 107 41.25 0.91 -30.35
C GLU A 107 40.67 0.73 -28.95
N GLU A 108 39.88 1.69 -28.47
CA GLU A 108 39.11 1.50 -27.25
C GLU A 108 37.74 0.89 -27.55
N PHE A 109 37.31 -0.03 -26.71
CA PHE A 109 35.98 -0.62 -26.77
C PHE A 109 35.41 -0.77 -25.36
N GLY A 110 34.09 -0.67 -25.26
CA GLY A 110 33.41 -0.43 -23.98
C GLY A 110 33.29 1.06 -23.65
N GLY A 111 32.60 1.37 -22.56
CA GLY A 111 32.20 2.73 -22.19
C GLY A 111 30.69 2.91 -22.08
N ASP A 112 30.28 3.95 -21.35
CA ASP A 112 28.88 4.29 -21.08
C ASP A 112 28.26 5.01 -22.30
N ALA A 113 27.80 4.22 -23.26
CA ALA A 113 27.02 4.73 -24.39
C ALA A 113 25.55 4.84 -23.97
N ALA A 114 24.91 5.97 -24.29
CA ALA A 114 23.51 6.18 -23.97
C ALA A 114 22.61 5.11 -24.60
N THR A 115 21.76 4.48 -23.79
CA THR A 115 20.77 3.48 -24.20
C THR A 115 19.34 4.06 -24.12
N PRO A 116 18.92 4.92 -25.07
CA PRO A 116 17.62 5.60 -25.01
C PRO A 116 16.43 4.63 -25.07
N SER A 117 16.54 3.54 -25.84
CA SER A 117 15.50 2.51 -25.95
C SER A 117 15.20 1.83 -24.61
N GLU A 118 16.23 1.58 -23.81
CA GLU A 118 16.08 0.99 -22.49
C GLU A 118 15.40 1.96 -21.51
N ASN A 119 15.77 3.25 -21.55
CA ASN A 119 15.09 4.28 -20.77
C ASN A 119 13.61 4.38 -21.15
N MET A 120 13.29 4.33 -22.44
CA MET A 120 11.91 4.32 -22.93
C MET A 120 11.15 3.09 -22.44
N HIS A 121 11.72 1.89 -22.57
CA HIS A 121 11.09 0.64 -22.13
C HIS A 121 10.81 0.64 -20.61
N ILE A 122 11.78 1.10 -19.79
CA ILE A 122 11.56 1.23 -18.34
C ILE A 122 10.45 2.24 -18.03
N ALA A 123 10.35 3.33 -18.78
CA ALA A 123 9.27 4.30 -18.62
C ALA A 123 7.91 3.70 -19.00
N GLU A 124 7.84 2.94 -20.11
CA GLU A 124 6.62 2.24 -20.55
C GLU A 124 6.14 1.21 -19.52
N ILE A 125 7.05 0.43 -18.94
CA ILE A 125 6.71 -0.54 -17.88
C ILE A 125 6.16 0.20 -16.65
N ARG A 126 6.79 1.29 -16.22
CA ARG A 126 6.32 2.09 -15.08
C ARG A 126 4.93 2.67 -15.34
N GLU A 127 4.69 3.18 -16.55
CA GLU A 127 3.37 3.68 -16.93
C GLU A 127 2.31 2.56 -16.96
N ALA A 128 2.68 1.37 -17.45
CA ALA A 128 1.82 0.20 -17.41
C ALA A 128 1.49 -0.22 -15.97
N MET A 129 2.46 -0.16 -15.06
CA MET A 129 2.25 -0.44 -13.62
C MET A 129 1.31 0.58 -12.98
N ASP A 130 1.48 1.87 -13.26
CA ASP A 130 0.57 2.92 -12.75
C ASP A 130 -0.87 2.68 -13.21
N LYS A 131 -1.05 2.37 -14.49
CA LYS A 131 -2.36 2.03 -15.09
C LYS A 131 -2.97 0.76 -14.49
N ALA A 132 -2.19 -0.31 -14.38
CA ALA A 132 -2.66 -1.60 -13.86
C ALA A 132 -2.96 -1.55 -12.36
N SER A 133 -2.13 -0.83 -11.58
CA SER A 133 -2.32 -0.68 -10.14
C SER A 133 -3.48 0.25 -9.79
N GLY A 134 -3.86 1.15 -10.70
CA GLY A 134 -4.82 2.22 -10.42
C GLY A 134 -4.31 3.23 -9.40
N VAL A 135 -3.00 3.25 -9.14
CA VAL A 135 -2.31 4.19 -8.28
C VAL A 135 -1.79 5.33 -9.13
N THR A 136 -2.12 6.55 -8.75
CA THR A 136 -1.73 7.73 -9.54
C THR A 136 -0.30 8.15 -9.16
N PRO A 137 0.62 8.32 -10.12
CA PRO A 137 2.04 8.67 -9.85
C PRO A 137 2.22 9.99 -9.09
N VAL A 138 1.18 10.83 -9.06
CA VAL A 138 1.09 12.06 -8.27
C VAL A 138 1.33 11.83 -6.76
N VAL A 139 1.06 10.61 -6.25
CA VAL A 139 1.33 10.18 -4.86
C VAL A 139 2.83 10.03 -4.57
N ALA A 140 3.66 9.77 -5.58
CA ALA A 140 5.07 9.41 -5.39
C ALA A 140 6.04 10.59 -5.24
N GLY A 141 5.59 11.86 -5.35
CA GLY A 141 6.47 13.00 -5.06
C GLY A 141 6.13 14.38 -5.61
N VAL A 142 5.05 14.56 -6.38
CA VAL A 142 4.82 15.83 -7.13
C VAL A 142 3.80 16.77 -6.46
N LEU A 143 3.01 16.30 -5.49
CA LEU A 143 1.98 17.13 -4.84
C LEU A 143 2.54 18.28 -3.99
N LYS A 144 3.79 18.19 -3.49
CA LYS A 144 4.36 19.24 -2.62
C LYS A 144 4.37 20.64 -3.26
N ASN A 145 4.49 20.73 -4.59
CA ASN A 145 4.69 22.02 -5.27
C ASN A 145 3.46 22.52 -6.06
N LYS A 146 2.37 21.73 -6.17
CA LYS A 146 1.16 22.09 -6.94
C LYS A 146 -0.13 22.12 -6.11
N LEU A 147 -0.01 21.94 -4.80
CA LEU A 147 -1.08 22.07 -3.80
C LEU A 147 -1.72 23.47 -3.73
N GLY A 148 -1.23 24.48 -4.45
CA GLY A 148 -1.85 25.82 -4.47
C GLY A 148 -2.93 26.00 -5.54
N ASN A 149 -2.79 25.35 -6.71
CA ASN A 149 -3.60 25.62 -7.91
C ASN A 149 -4.39 24.40 -8.45
N LEU A 150 -4.13 23.18 -7.99
CA LEU A 150 -4.89 21.96 -8.33
C LEU A 150 -5.95 21.60 -7.27
N THR A 151 -6.37 22.59 -6.49
CA THR A 151 -7.08 22.50 -5.19
C THR A 151 -8.60 22.43 -5.27
N SER A 152 -9.20 21.95 -6.35
CA SER A 152 -10.63 21.59 -6.27
C SER A 152 -10.74 20.15 -5.75
N ALA A 153 -11.61 19.92 -4.77
CA ALA A 153 -11.93 18.58 -4.27
C ALA A 153 -12.31 17.63 -5.43
N VAL A 154 -12.90 18.17 -6.50
CA VAL A 154 -13.22 17.46 -7.74
C VAL A 154 -11.96 17.01 -8.50
N ALA A 155 -10.96 17.87 -8.68
CA ALA A 155 -9.71 17.50 -9.34
C ALA A 155 -8.96 16.40 -8.55
N LEU A 156 -8.98 16.51 -7.23
CA LEU A 156 -8.38 15.50 -6.35
C LEU A 156 -9.13 14.17 -6.46
N ARG A 157 -10.47 14.18 -6.44
CA ARG A 157 -11.31 12.99 -6.63
C ARG A 157 -11.08 12.32 -7.99
N LEU A 158 -10.99 13.09 -9.07
CA LEU A 158 -10.67 12.57 -10.41
C LEU A 158 -9.27 11.94 -10.45
N THR A 159 -8.29 12.60 -9.83
CA THR A 159 -6.91 12.09 -9.73
C THR A 159 -6.85 10.76 -8.98
N PHE A 160 -7.68 10.57 -7.95
CA PHE A 160 -7.71 9.38 -7.11
C PHE A 160 -8.80 8.36 -7.47
N MET A 161 -9.48 8.53 -8.61
CA MET A 161 -10.67 7.73 -8.93
C MET A 161 -10.42 6.22 -8.94
N GLY A 162 -9.25 5.77 -9.40
CA GLY A 162 -8.84 4.37 -9.36
C GLY A 162 -8.71 3.83 -7.92
N MET A 163 -8.02 4.58 -7.05
CA MET A 163 -7.83 4.22 -5.64
C MET A 163 -9.13 4.27 -4.84
N LEU A 164 -9.98 5.27 -5.08
CA LEU A 164 -11.30 5.39 -4.43
C LEU A 164 -12.19 4.22 -4.82
N SER A 165 -12.20 3.85 -6.10
CA SER A 165 -12.98 2.70 -6.59
C SER A 165 -12.50 1.38 -5.97
N LYS A 166 -11.19 1.20 -5.78
CA LYS A 166 -10.63 0.05 -5.04
C LYS A 166 -11.06 0.08 -3.57
N ASN A 167 -10.99 1.23 -2.90
CA ASN A 167 -11.41 1.39 -1.51
C ASN A 167 -12.88 0.99 -1.32
N GLU A 168 -13.79 1.52 -2.15
CA GLU A 168 -15.22 1.20 -2.08
C GLU A 168 -15.50 -0.30 -2.23
N ARG A 169 -14.81 -1.00 -3.14
CA ARG A 169 -14.96 -2.45 -3.30
C ARG A 169 -14.56 -3.24 -2.05
N ARG A 170 -13.55 -2.76 -1.31
CA ARG A 170 -13.08 -3.42 -0.08
C ARG A 170 -13.92 -3.06 1.14
N ARG A 171 -14.53 -1.87 1.17
CA ARG A 171 -15.36 -1.45 2.30
C ARG A 171 -16.42 -2.48 2.63
N PHE A 172 -17.04 -3.12 1.64
CA PHE A 172 -18.03 -4.17 1.91
C PHE A 172 -17.46 -5.34 2.75
N THR A 173 -16.37 -5.96 2.30
CA THR A 173 -15.78 -7.11 3.01
C THR A 173 -15.17 -6.70 4.35
N TYR A 174 -14.58 -5.51 4.40
CA TYR A 174 -14.00 -4.96 5.64
C TYR A 174 -15.07 -4.52 6.64
N THR A 175 -16.22 -3.98 6.23
CA THR A 175 -17.35 -3.70 7.13
C THR A 175 -17.76 -4.99 7.83
N GLU A 176 -18.07 -6.04 7.06
CA GLU A 176 -18.50 -7.32 7.62
C GLU A 176 -17.45 -7.91 8.57
N GLY A 177 -16.18 -7.86 8.16
CA GLY A 177 -15.06 -8.33 8.96
C GLY A 177 -14.87 -7.55 10.27
N LEU A 178 -14.86 -6.22 10.19
CA LEU A 178 -14.68 -5.34 11.35
C LEU A 178 -15.86 -5.43 12.32
N THR A 179 -17.10 -5.54 11.81
CA THR A 179 -18.28 -5.80 12.65
C THR A 179 -18.15 -7.13 13.39
N LYS A 180 -17.71 -8.20 12.71
CA LYS A 180 -17.45 -9.50 13.36
C LYS A 180 -16.36 -9.42 14.42
N ILE A 181 -15.27 -8.70 14.15
CA ILE A 181 -14.19 -8.49 15.11
C ILE A 181 -14.71 -7.74 16.34
N ALA A 182 -15.40 -6.61 16.15
CA ALA A 182 -15.95 -5.82 17.24
C ALA A 182 -16.94 -6.64 18.09
N HIS A 183 -17.83 -7.39 17.43
CA HIS A 183 -18.75 -8.30 18.09
C HIS A 183 -18.01 -9.36 18.94
N MET A 184 -17.02 -10.05 18.36
CA MET A 184 -16.21 -11.06 19.09
C MET A 184 -15.49 -10.46 20.30
N VAL A 185 -14.93 -9.27 20.16
CA VAL A 185 -14.26 -8.56 21.26
C VAL A 185 -15.25 -8.27 22.40
N LEU A 186 -16.44 -7.76 22.10
CA LEU A 186 -17.45 -7.48 23.12
C LEU A 186 -17.95 -8.76 23.83
N VAL A 187 -18.09 -9.87 23.11
CA VAL A 187 -18.41 -11.18 23.72
C VAL A 187 -17.29 -11.65 24.64
N ILE A 188 -16.02 -11.51 24.22
CA ILE A 188 -14.86 -11.89 25.04
C ILE A 188 -14.82 -11.04 26.32
N LEU A 189 -15.03 -9.73 26.22
CA LEU A 189 -15.05 -8.82 27.38
C LEU A 189 -16.18 -9.14 28.37
N ASP A 190 -17.36 -9.51 27.87
CA ASP A 190 -18.50 -9.92 28.69
C ASP A 190 -18.24 -11.22 29.45
N LYS A 191 -17.72 -12.23 28.73
CA LYS A 191 -17.34 -13.54 29.30
C LYS A 191 -16.16 -13.45 30.25
N ALA A 192 -15.20 -12.57 29.99
CA ALA A 192 -14.09 -12.26 30.90
C ALA A 192 -14.53 -11.43 32.12
N ASN A 193 -15.81 -11.06 32.21
CA ASN A 193 -16.38 -10.27 33.30
C ASN A 193 -15.73 -8.87 33.44
N ILE A 194 -15.21 -8.32 32.34
CA ILE A 194 -14.57 -7.00 32.28
C ILE A 194 -15.60 -5.93 31.90
N TYR A 195 -16.43 -6.20 30.88
CA TYR A 195 -17.44 -5.28 30.40
C TYR A 195 -18.70 -6.03 29.99
N LYS A 196 -19.77 -5.87 30.76
CA LYS A 196 -21.02 -6.59 30.54
C LYS A 196 -21.77 -6.03 29.33
N THR A 197 -22.14 -6.91 28.41
CA THR A 197 -22.85 -6.52 27.17
C THR A 197 -23.98 -7.50 26.89
N SER A 198 -25.14 -6.97 26.49
CA SER A 198 -26.23 -7.74 25.90
C SER A 198 -26.04 -7.88 24.38
N GLU A 199 -26.83 -8.73 23.72
CA GLU A 199 -26.75 -8.87 22.25
C GLU A 199 -27.02 -7.54 21.50
N ARG A 200 -27.90 -6.68 22.03
CA ARG A 200 -28.18 -5.37 21.42
C ARG A 200 -27.00 -4.41 21.53
N ASP A 201 -26.22 -4.51 22.60
CA ASP A 201 -25.04 -3.65 22.80
C ASP A 201 -23.87 -4.04 21.87
N ARG A 202 -24.00 -5.17 21.16
CA ARG A 202 -22.99 -5.70 20.25
C ARG A 202 -23.31 -5.43 18.78
N GLU A 203 -24.41 -4.73 18.50
CA GLU A 203 -24.70 -4.21 17.16
C GLU A 203 -23.78 -3.01 16.90
N VAL A 204 -22.79 -3.20 16.02
CA VAL A 204 -21.76 -2.20 15.73
C VAL A 204 -21.83 -1.76 14.27
N ASP A 205 -22.02 -0.46 14.07
CA ASP A 205 -21.92 0.21 12.78
C ASP A 205 -20.48 0.65 12.52
N ILE A 206 -19.92 0.23 11.37
CA ILE A 206 -18.59 0.64 10.94
C ILE A 206 -18.70 1.85 10.01
N ILE A 207 -18.11 2.97 10.42
CA ILE A 207 -18.12 4.21 9.64
C ILE A 207 -16.74 4.42 9.01
N PHE A 208 -16.71 4.48 7.67
CA PHE A 208 -15.51 4.84 6.92
C PHE A 208 -15.55 6.32 6.56
N PRO A 209 -14.67 7.17 7.14
CA PRO A 209 -14.60 8.57 6.76
C PRO A 209 -14.12 8.73 5.31
N SER A 210 -14.41 9.89 4.74
CA SER A 210 -13.89 10.27 3.43
C SER A 210 -12.35 10.30 3.47
N PRO A 211 -11.67 9.63 2.52
CA PRO A 211 -10.21 9.60 2.48
C PRO A 211 -9.59 10.86 1.87
N LEU A 212 -10.40 11.79 1.34
CA LEU A 212 -9.92 13.02 0.75
C LEU A 212 -9.93 14.15 1.79
N PRO A 213 -8.98 15.11 1.73
CA PRO A 213 -9.05 16.33 2.53
C PRO A 213 -10.32 17.10 2.15
N GLU A 214 -11.22 17.25 3.11
CA GLU A 214 -12.47 17.98 2.94
C GLU A 214 -12.30 19.44 3.38
N ASN A 215 -12.90 20.36 2.63
CA ASN A 215 -13.03 21.73 3.10
C ASN A 215 -14.18 21.78 4.12
N MET A 216 -13.85 22.05 5.39
CA MET A 216 -14.83 22.12 6.48
C MET A 216 -15.97 23.11 6.17
N MET A 217 -15.70 24.22 5.48
CA MET A 217 -16.72 25.19 5.09
C MET A 217 -17.70 24.62 4.05
N GLU A 218 -17.23 23.80 3.11
CA GLU A 218 -18.11 23.12 2.14
C GLU A 218 -18.96 22.06 2.86
N LYS A 219 -18.36 21.31 3.78
CA LYS A 219 -19.05 20.27 4.57
C LYS A 219 -20.18 20.85 5.43
N LEU A 220 -19.93 21.99 6.09
CA LEU A 220 -20.93 22.69 6.89
C LEU A 220 -22.06 23.26 6.01
N LYS A 221 -21.75 23.78 4.82
CA LYS A 221 -22.77 24.22 3.86
C LYS A 221 -23.62 23.05 3.35
N GLU A 222 -23.01 21.91 3.03
CA GLU A 222 -23.74 20.70 2.64
C GLU A 222 -24.67 20.21 3.75
N ALA A 223 -24.19 20.18 5.00
CA ALA A 223 -25.00 19.82 6.15
C ALA A 223 -26.20 20.76 6.35
N GLN A 224 -26.01 22.07 6.13
CA GLN A 224 -27.09 23.05 6.19
C GLN A 224 -28.14 22.79 5.10
N ILE A 225 -27.71 22.53 3.86
CA ILE A 225 -28.63 22.18 2.75
C ILE A 225 -29.39 20.89 3.05
N LYS A 226 -28.73 19.85 3.57
CA LYS A 226 -29.39 18.58 3.96
C LYS A 226 -30.45 18.78 5.04
N LYS A 227 -30.18 19.65 6.01
CA LYS A 227 -31.15 20.03 7.05
C LYS A 227 -32.36 20.77 6.44
N GLU A 228 -32.13 21.68 5.50
CA GLU A 228 -33.19 22.39 4.78
C GLU A 228 -34.04 21.44 3.90
N LEU A 229 -33.44 20.38 3.35
CA LEU A 229 -34.11 19.33 2.59
C LEU A 229 -34.85 18.29 3.46
N GLY A 230 -34.80 18.41 4.79
CA GLY A 230 -35.55 17.57 5.72
C GLY A 230 -34.84 16.26 6.12
N VAL A 231 -33.53 16.13 5.90
CA VAL A 231 -32.76 14.99 6.41
C VAL A 231 -32.73 15.04 7.95
N PRO A 232 -32.95 13.91 8.67
CA PRO A 232 -32.91 13.88 10.12
C PRO A 232 -31.60 14.45 10.69
N ALA A 233 -31.71 15.32 11.70
CA ALA A 233 -30.56 16.00 12.29
C ALA A 233 -29.52 15.03 12.88
N GLU A 234 -29.98 13.90 13.42
CA GLU A 234 -29.11 12.84 13.94
C GLU A 234 -28.23 12.23 12.85
N GLN A 235 -28.80 11.98 11.67
CA GLN A 235 -28.04 11.48 10.53
C GLN A 235 -27.00 12.50 10.04
N VAL A 236 -27.37 13.79 9.97
CA VAL A 236 -26.46 14.87 9.57
C VAL A 236 -25.31 15.04 10.56
N LEU A 237 -25.59 14.98 11.87
CA LEU A 237 -24.57 15.08 12.92
C LEU A 237 -23.64 13.87 12.91
N ARG A 238 -24.19 12.66 12.74
CA ARG A 238 -23.40 11.43 12.61
C ARG A 238 -22.48 11.47 11.39
N GLU A 239 -22.95 11.96 10.23
CA GLU A 239 -22.12 12.17 9.03
C GLU A 239 -21.02 13.22 9.22
N LEU A 240 -21.24 14.21 10.10
CA LEU A 240 -20.23 15.19 10.49
C LEU A 240 -19.25 14.66 11.55
N GLY A 241 -19.48 13.47 12.10
CA GLY A 241 -18.68 12.87 13.18
C GLY A 241 -19.02 13.39 14.57
N TYR A 242 -20.19 14.03 14.74
CA TYR A 242 -20.72 14.42 16.04
C TYR A 242 -21.68 13.33 16.53
N ASP A 243 -21.42 12.79 17.71
CA ASP A 243 -22.30 11.82 18.34
C ASP A 243 -23.37 12.55 19.16
N THR A 244 -24.64 12.25 18.91
CA THR A 244 -25.81 12.88 19.58
C THR A 244 -26.03 12.36 20.99
N ALA A 245 -25.33 11.30 21.40
CA ALA A 245 -25.55 10.58 22.66
C ALA A 245 -25.12 11.34 23.93
N ASN A 246 -24.40 12.47 23.84
CA ASN A 246 -23.79 13.11 25.02
C ASN A 246 -24.34 14.50 25.43
N ASN A 247 -25.43 14.97 24.83
CA ASN A 247 -25.99 16.30 25.15
C ASN A 247 -27.19 16.28 26.12
N GLY A 248 -27.42 15.17 26.84
CA GLY A 248 -28.57 14.99 27.73
C GLY A 248 -28.38 15.33 29.21
N GLU A 249 -27.15 15.39 29.75
CA GLU A 249 -26.95 15.39 31.22
C GLU A 249 -26.27 16.63 31.83
N ASN A 250 -25.84 17.64 31.06
CA ASN A 250 -25.09 18.78 31.62
C ASN A 250 -25.81 20.14 31.66
N SER A 251 -27.14 20.16 31.75
CA SER A 251 -27.87 21.42 31.96
C SER A 251 -29.06 21.25 32.90
N ASN A 252 -28.80 20.92 34.17
CA ASN A 252 -29.65 21.27 35.31
C ASN A 252 -28.95 20.89 36.63
N GLN A 253 -27.89 21.62 37.01
CA GLN A 253 -27.44 21.67 38.40
C GLN A 253 -26.57 22.91 38.68
N GLU A 254 -27.11 24.11 38.46
CA GLU A 254 -26.71 25.31 39.21
C GLU A 254 -27.95 26.16 39.47
N VAL A 255 -28.69 25.84 40.53
CA VAL A 255 -29.55 26.79 41.24
C VAL A 255 -29.41 26.50 42.74
N LEU A 256 -28.93 27.54 43.44
CA LEU A 256 -28.69 27.72 44.88
C LEU A 256 -27.39 27.16 45.47
#